data_AF-A0A2E3NH26-F1
#
_entry.id   AF-A0A2E3NH26-F1
#
_cell.length_a   1.000
_cell.length_b   1.000
_cell.length_c   1.000
_cell.angle_alpha   90.00
_cell.angle_beta   90.00
_cell.angle_gamma   90.00
#
_symmetry.space_group_name_H-M   'P 1'
#
loop_
_entity.id
_entity.type
_entity.pdbx_description
1 polymer ?
#
loop_
_entity_poly.entity_id
_entity_poly.type
_entity_poly.pdbx_seq_one_letter_code
_entity_poly.pdbx_strand_id
1 'polypeptide(L)'
;MDRVAAFESTSAPVPAIVTAGDSGAAKAVYGKSKVYLEVEDLPLVAHVVRVLQDCPEISAVWVVGDPGRLEAALSGGLFRDGLCKPLYLVEQQRDLIANCWETYRRILADDPTKGHDPESEADKDQEVLFLSGDLPLATPQEISSFIQQARVQGDDHVLGLCPAESLDIYRPKSEGETGITVAYFNLRDGRFRQNNLHYARPGRIGRRERLEEMYEMRHQRRFWNMFTLTLRLLLDRVGGLKIAFLFGMMHMAGVADRNGHPRLARVLAHWVTLDINRTTICKLLDTRFSFAVTESVGPALDVDTEEEYDAICEKYAEWMAEQRERSERLHGPIPPRIAATQGESGV
;
A
#
# COMPACT_ATOMS: atom_id res chain seq x y z
N MET A 1 4.32 20.00 32.85
CA MET A 1 4.41 18.83 33.76
C MET A 1 3.62 17.69 33.12
N ASP A 2 3.96 17.30 31.90
CA ASP A 2 5.11 16.45 31.53
C ASP A 2 4.93 15.02 32.01
N ARG A 3 4.43 14.21 31.09
CA ARG A 3 4.86 12.83 30.83
C ARG A 3 4.46 12.49 29.40
N VAL A 4 5.22 13.01 28.44
CA VAL A 4 5.39 12.35 27.15
C VAL A 4 6.17 11.08 27.47
N ALA A 5 5.47 9.95 27.51
CA ALA A 5 6.12 8.66 27.72
C ALA A 5 7.06 8.42 26.53
N ALA A 6 8.34 8.21 26.84
CA ALA A 6 9.32 7.76 25.86
C ALA A 6 8.85 6.45 25.23
N PHE A 7 8.89 6.41 23.91
CA PHE A 7 8.35 5.34 23.09
C PHE A 7 9.34 4.17 23.04
N GLU A 8 9.17 3.17 23.91
CA GLU A 8 9.83 1.88 23.77
C GLU A 8 8.97 0.99 22.86
N SER A 9 9.40 0.79 21.61
CA SER A 9 8.81 -0.22 20.73
C SER A 9 9.19 -1.60 21.25
N THR A 10 8.30 -2.22 22.04
CA THR A 10 8.51 -3.54 22.65
C THR A 10 8.19 -4.71 21.71
N SER A 11 7.92 -4.44 20.43
CA SER A 11 7.55 -5.45 19.43
C SER A 11 8.68 -5.66 18.41
N ALA A 12 8.93 -6.91 18.02
CA ALA A 12 9.95 -7.26 17.04
C ALA A 12 9.80 -6.44 15.74
N PRO A 13 10.88 -5.95 15.11
CA PRO A 13 10.79 -5.21 13.87
C PRO A 13 10.36 -6.13 12.71
N VAL A 14 9.73 -5.56 11.68
CA VAL A 14 9.15 -6.27 10.53
C VAL A 14 9.84 -5.91 9.22
N PRO A 15 10.03 -6.88 8.30
CA PRO A 15 10.49 -6.58 6.96
C PRO A 15 9.38 -5.88 6.16
N ALA A 16 9.80 -5.02 5.23
CA ALA A 16 8.93 -4.40 4.25
C ALA A 16 9.22 -4.94 2.84
N ILE A 17 8.17 -5.27 2.08
CA ILE A 17 8.22 -5.65 0.67
C ILE A 17 7.67 -4.51 -0.17
N VAL A 18 8.54 -3.89 -0.97
CA VAL A 18 8.20 -2.85 -1.95
C VAL A 18 8.02 -3.51 -3.32
N THR A 19 6.81 -3.47 -3.86
CA THR A 19 6.52 -4.02 -5.19
C THR A 19 6.84 -2.99 -6.27
N ALA A 20 7.88 -3.27 -7.05
CA ALA A 20 8.42 -2.43 -8.12
C ALA A 20 8.50 -3.16 -9.47
N GLY A 21 7.67 -4.21 -9.64
CA GLY A 21 7.60 -4.98 -10.88
C GLY A 21 7.04 -4.18 -12.05
N ASP A 22 7.54 -4.47 -13.25
CA ASP A 22 7.13 -3.85 -14.51
C ASP A 22 6.60 -4.84 -15.54
N SER A 23 6.40 -6.11 -15.14
CA SER A 23 5.84 -7.17 -15.97
C SER A 23 4.31 -7.11 -16.08
N GLY A 24 3.76 -7.64 -17.18
CA GLY A 24 2.33 -7.85 -17.37
C GLY A 24 1.50 -6.58 -17.64
N ALA A 25 0.49 -6.33 -16.80
CA ALA A 25 -0.49 -5.23 -16.97
C ALA A 25 -0.05 -3.89 -16.32
N ALA A 26 1.24 -3.75 -15.96
CA ALA A 26 1.79 -2.53 -15.39
C ALA A 26 1.53 -1.35 -16.34
N LYS A 27 0.78 -0.35 -15.87
CA LYS A 27 0.44 0.82 -16.68
C LYS A 27 1.67 1.72 -16.75
N ALA A 28 2.14 1.96 -17.96
CA ALA A 28 3.21 2.90 -18.21
C ALA A 28 2.69 4.35 -18.13
N VAL A 29 3.54 5.24 -17.66
CA VAL A 29 3.35 6.71 -17.64
C VAL A 29 4.55 7.29 -18.38
N TYR A 30 4.30 8.08 -19.43
CA TYR A 30 5.33 8.47 -20.41
C TYR A 30 6.12 7.28 -21.00
N GLY A 31 5.46 6.13 -21.17
CA GLY A 31 6.09 4.92 -21.69
C GLY A 31 7.12 4.26 -20.76
N LYS A 32 7.23 4.74 -19.51
CA LYS A 32 8.09 4.15 -18.47
C LYS A 32 7.25 3.49 -17.39
N SER A 33 7.81 2.48 -16.73
CA SER A 33 7.22 1.96 -15.50
C SER A 33 7.32 3.02 -14.40
N LYS A 34 6.19 3.24 -13.70
CA LYS A 34 5.97 4.37 -12.79
C LYS A 34 7.01 4.47 -11.68
N VAL A 35 7.42 3.33 -11.12
CA VAL A 35 8.36 3.25 -10.00
C VAL A 35 9.75 3.81 -10.34
N TYR A 36 10.07 3.97 -11.63
CA TYR A 36 11.32 4.55 -12.13
C TYR A 36 11.18 5.99 -12.63
N LEU A 37 10.00 6.60 -12.49
CA LEU A 37 9.85 8.03 -12.74
C LEU A 37 10.57 8.83 -11.64
N GLU A 38 11.02 10.03 -11.96
CA GLU A 38 11.91 10.81 -11.10
C GLU A 38 11.21 12.06 -10.57
N VAL A 39 11.27 12.26 -9.26
CA VAL A 39 10.81 13.48 -8.60
C VAL A 39 11.96 13.97 -7.73
N GLU A 40 12.34 15.24 -7.85
CA GLU A 40 13.54 15.80 -7.17
C GLU A 40 14.80 14.92 -7.39
N ASP A 41 15.08 14.58 -8.65
CA ASP A 41 16.24 13.78 -9.08
C ASP A 41 16.35 12.37 -8.45
N LEU A 42 15.26 11.87 -7.88
CA LEU A 42 15.19 10.53 -7.28
C LEU A 42 14.04 9.72 -7.88
N PRO A 43 14.29 8.46 -8.28
CA PRO A 43 13.23 7.55 -8.69
C PRO A 43 12.18 7.37 -7.58
N LEU A 44 10.90 7.21 -7.94
CA LEU A 44 9.82 6.99 -6.97
C LEU A 44 10.13 5.84 -6.00
N VAL A 45 10.69 4.73 -6.50
CA VAL A 45 11.08 3.60 -5.66
C VAL A 45 12.15 3.99 -4.62
N ALA A 46 13.06 4.90 -4.96
CA ALA A 46 14.08 5.39 -4.05
C ALA A 46 13.46 6.23 -2.92
N HIS A 47 12.44 7.05 -3.22
CA HIS A 47 11.68 7.77 -2.20
C HIS A 47 11.03 6.83 -1.19
N VAL A 48 10.34 5.79 -1.67
CA VAL A 48 9.70 4.78 -0.80
C VAL A 48 10.74 4.05 0.06
N VAL A 49 11.86 3.62 -0.53
CA VAL A 49 12.93 2.95 0.22
C VAL A 49 13.49 3.87 1.30
N ARG A 50 13.77 5.15 1.02
CA ARG A 50 14.26 6.11 2.02
C ARG A 50 13.29 6.25 3.20
N VAL A 51 12.00 6.35 2.93
CA VAL A 51 10.97 6.46 3.97
C VAL A 51 10.95 5.21 4.87
N LEU A 52 11.09 4.01 4.30
CA LEU A 52 11.14 2.77 5.08
C LEU A 52 12.42 2.65 5.93
N GLN A 53 13.54 3.19 5.44
CA GLN A 53 14.78 3.29 6.21
C GLN A 53 14.59 4.15 7.46
N ASP A 54 13.71 5.16 7.41
CA ASP A 54 13.35 6.03 8.54
C ASP A 54 12.34 5.42 9.53
N CYS A 55 11.61 4.36 9.17
CA CYS A 55 10.53 3.80 10.00
C CYS A 55 11.06 2.90 11.15
N PRO A 56 10.87 3.20 12.44
CA PRO A 56 11.47 2.42 13.54
C PRO A 56 11.11 0.93 13.54
N GLU A 57 9.89 0.59 13.13
CA GLU A 57 9.39 -0.78 13.12
C GLU A 57 9.94 -1.62 11.97
N ILE A 58 10.57 -1.01 10.96
CA ILE A 58 11.08 -1.75 9.80
C ILE A 58 12.47 -2.31 10.09
N SER A 59 12.66 -3.63 9.92
CA SER A 59 13.96 -4.30 10.09
C SER A 59 14.80 -4.29 8.80
N ALA A 60 14.17 -4.52 7.66
CA ALA A 60 14.82 -4.62 6.35
C ALA A 60 13.84 -4.23 5.24
N VAL A 61 14.40 -3.78 4.10
CA VAL A 61 13.62 -3.40 2.92
C VAL A 61 13.94 -4.36 1.79
N TRP A 62 12.90 -5.00 1.25
CA TRP A 62 12.97 -5.95 0.16
C TRP A 62 12.25 -5.35 -1.05
N VAL A 63 12.97 -5.05 -2.13
CA VAL A 63 12.41 -4.44 -3.34
C VAL A 63 12.34 -5.50 -4.43
N VAL A 64 11.12 -5.82 -4.88
CA VAL A 64 10.90 -6.82 -5.93
C VAL A 64 10.64 -6.16 -7.28
N GLY A 65 11.46 -6.48 -8.28
CA GLY A 65 11.43 -5.85 -9.60
C GLY A 65 12.49 -6.44 -10.55
N ASP A 66 12.74 -5.78 -11.67
CA ASP A 66 13.88 -6.12 -12.54
C ASP A 66 15.20 -5.77 -11.83
N PRO A 67 16.08 -6.74 -11.54
CA PRO A 67 17.28 -6.47 -10.74
C PRO A 67 18.22 -5.44 -11.37
N GLY A 68 18.45 -5.49 -12.68
CA GLY A 68 19.37 -4.56 -13.35
C GLY A 68 18.85 -3.12 -13.35
N ARG A 69 17.54 -2.95 -13.55
CA ARG A 69 16.89 -1.63 -13.47
C ARG A 69 16.85 -1.10 -12.05
N LEU A 70 16.57 -1.96 -11.06
CA LEU A 70 16.57 -1.58 -9.65
C LEU A 70 17.97 -1.19 -9.19
N GLU A 71 19.00 -1.96 -9.56
CA GLU A 71 20.40 -1.64 -9.28
C GLU A 71 20.75 -0.27 -9.84
N ALA A 72 20.42 -0.01 -11.11
CA ALA A 72 20.65 1.29 -11.74
C ALA A 72 19.93 2.42 -11.00
N ALA A 73 18.63 2.27 -10.73
CA ALA A 73 17.81 3.28 -10.05
C ALA A 73 18.23 3.55 -8.61
N LEU A 74 18.81 2.56 -7.93
CA LEU A 74 19.21 2.62 -6.53
C LEU A 74 20.74 2.69 -6.37
N SER A 75 21.49 3.03 -7.43
CA SER A 75 22.96 3.08 -7.42
C SER A 75 23.56 4.39 -6.90
N GLY A 76 22.76 5.46 -6.81
CA GLY A 76 23.24 6.81 -6.46
C GLY A 76 23.95 6.86 -5.10
N GLY A 77 25.16 7.45 -5.07
CA GLY A 77 26.00 7.52 -3.86
C GLY A 77 25.28 8.14 -2.65
N LEU A 78 24.69 9.33 -2.82
CA LEU A 78 23.92 9.99 -1.75
C LEU A 78 22.72 9.17 -1.25
N PHE A 79 22.10 8.36 -2.11
CA PHE A 79 21.03 7.45 -1.71
C PHE A 79 21.59 6.30 -0.88
N ARG A 80 22.67 5.66 -1.34
CA ARG A 80 23.32 4.52 -0.67
C ARG A 80 23.92 4.91 0.69
N ASP A 81 24.57 6.07 0.76
CA ASP A 81 25.13 6.63 2.00
C ASP A 81 24.05 6.91 3.06
N GLY A 82 22.81 7.10 2.61
CA GLY A 82 21.64 7.32 3.45
C GLY A 82 20.94 6.05 3.93
N LEU A 83 21.41 4.84 3.60
CA LEU A 83 20.78 3.59 4.07
C LEU A 83 21.33 3.19 5.44
N CYS A 84 20.45 2.81 6.36
CA CYS A 84 20.80 2.37 7.71
C CYS A 84 20.36 0.93 8.02
N LYS A 85 19.58 0.32 7.13
CA LYS A 85 19.02 -1.03 7.26
C LYS A 85 19.28 -1.83 5.98
N PRO A 86 19.32 -3.16 6.08
CA PRO A 86 19.49 -4.02 4.91
C PRO A 86 18.48 -3.69 3.80
N LEU A 87 18.99 -3.61 2.58
CA LEU A 87 18.23 -3.43 1.36
C LEU A 87 18.51 -4.61 0.43
N TYR A 88 17.50 -5.41 0.15
CA TYR A 88 17.57 -6.57 -0.72
C TYR A 88 16.83 -6.30 -2.02
N LEU A 89 17.45 -6.61 -3.15
CA LEU A 89 16.82 -6.57 -4.47
C LEU A 89 16.43 -8.00 -4.85
N VAL A 90 15.16 -8.19 -5.19
CA VAL A 90 14.57 -9.49 -5.48
C VAL A 90 14.06 -9.47 -6.91
N GLU A 91 14.38 -10.53 -7.66
CA GLU A 91 13.90 -10.69 -9.03
C GLU A 91 12.37 -10.83 -9.06
N GLN A 92 11.75 -10.04 -9.93
CA GLN A 92 10.31 -10.11 -10.17
C GLN A 92 9.87 -11.48 -10.72
N GLN A 93 8.70 -11.88 -10.26
CA GLN A 93 7.95 -13.05 -10.65
C GLN A 93 6.86 -12.68 -11.67
N ARG A 94 6.04 -13.67 -12.02
CA ARG A 94 5.02 -13.56 -13.08
C ARG A 94 3.91 -12.53 -12.79
N ASP A 95 3.62 -12.29 -11.51
CA ASP A 95 2.50 -11.44 -11.05
C ASP A 95 2.76 -10.88 -9.64
N LEU A 96 1.87 -9.99 -9.18
CA LEU A 96 1.98 -9.31 -7.88
C LEU A 96 1.93 -10.27 -6.69
N ILE A 97 1.08 -11.29 -6.71
CA ILE A 97 0.93 -12.23 -5.60
C ILE A 97 2.14 -13.17 -5.55
N ALA A 98 2.64 -13.62 -6.69
CA ALA A 98 3.88 -14.36 -6.79
C ALA A 98 5.07 -13.54 -6.29
N ASN A 99 5.15 -12.24 -6.62
CA ASN A 99 6.16 -11.31 -6.09
C ASN A 99 6.13 -11.26 -4.57
N CYS A 100 4.95 -11.02 -4.00
CA CYS A 100 4.76 -10.94 -2.56
C CYS A 100 5.07 -12.27 -1.86
N TRP A 101 4.61 -13.39 -2.42
CA TRP A 101 4.78 -14.73 -1.84
C TRP A 101 6.24 -15.20 -1.88
N GLU A 102 6.89 -15.09 -3.03
CA GLU A 102 8.28 -15.52 -3.17
C GLU A 102 9.22 -14.67 -2.32
N THR A 103 8.97 -13.36 -2.23
CA THR A 103 9.74 -12.49 -1.35
C THR A 103 9.51 -12.83 0.13
N TYR A 104 8.27 -13.16 0.52
CA TYR A 104 7.99 -13.68 1.87
C TYR A 104 8.75 -14.98 2.17
N ARG A 105 8.81 -15.93 1.23
CA ARG A 105 9.60 -17.16 1.40
C ARG A 105 11.08 -16.89 1.59
N ARG A 106 11.64 -15.89 0.88
CA ARG A 106 13.03 -15.45 1.00
C ARG A 106 13.30 -14.75 2.33
N ILE A 107 12.34 -14.00 2.85
CA ILE A 107 12.38 -13.43 4.20
C ILE A 107 12.46 -14.54 5.25
N LEU A 108 11.66 -15.60 5.13
CA LEU A 108 11.70 -16.72 6.08
C LEU A 108 13.08 -17.41 6.09
N ALA A 109 13.70 -17.52 4.91
CA ALA A 109 15.03 -18.10 4.74
C ALA A 109 16.18 -17.15 5.12
N ASP A 110 15.90 -15.86 5.30
CA ASP A 110 16.90 -14.78 5.36
C ASP A 110 17.91 -14.81 4.20
N ASP A 111 17.43 -15.17 2.99
CA ASP A 111 18.26 -15.31 1.78
C ASP A 111 17.57 -14.66 0.57
N PRO A 112 18.17 -13.63 -0.07
CA PRO A 112 17.58 -12.93 -1.21
C PRO A 112 17.50 -13.76 -2.49
N THR A 113 18.10 -14.94 -2.53
CA THR A 113 18.15 -15.82 -3.71
C THR A 113 17.30 -17.06 -3.57
N LYS A 114 16.99 -17.50 -2.34
CA LYS A 114 16.29 -18.76 -2.07
C LYS A 114 15.30 -18.59 -0.93
N GLY A 115 14.06 -19.02 -1.14
CA GLY A 115 13.05 -19.06 -0.11
C GLY A 115 12.64 -20.49 0.29
N HIS A 116 12.06 -20.65 1.48
CA HIS A 116 11.37 -21.88 1.88
C HIS A 116 9.89 -21.61 2.15
N ASP A 117 9.07 -22.65 2.07
CA ASP A 117 7.66 -22.52 2.45
C ASP A 117 7.52 -22.44 3.97
N PRO A 118 6.47 -21.80 4.52
CA PRO A 118 6.26 -21.74 5.96
C PRO A 118 5.95 -23.13 6.51
N GLU A 119 6.85 -23.68 7.32
CA GLU A 119 6.75 -25.01 7.92
C GLU A 119 6.36 -24.93 9.40
N SER A 120 6.77 -23.85 10.08
CA SER A 120 6.51 -23.63 11.51
C SER A 120 5.37 -22.64 11.77
N GLU A 121 4.83 -22.62 13.00
CA GLU A 121 3.89 -21.57 13.41
C GLU A 121 4.55 -20.19 13.46
N ALA A 122 5.84 -20.12 13.81
CA ALA A 122 6.60 -18.87 13.76
C ALA A 122 6.71 -18.35 12.33
N ASP A 123 6.93 -19.22 11.34
CA ASP A 123 6.97 -18.85 9.93
C ASP A 123 5.63 -18.25 9.51
N LYS A 124 4.53 -18.93 9.85
CA LYS A 124 3.19 -18.45 9.53
C LYS A 124 2.89 -17.12 10.20
N ASP A 125 3.40 -16.91 11.42
CA ASP A 125 3.22 -15.68 12.18
C ASP A 125 4.18 -14.55 11.79
N GLN A 126 5.12 -14.79 10.87
CA GLN A 126 6.00 -13.74 10.34
C GLN A 126 5.19 -12.62 9.71
N GLU A 127 5.26 -11.46 10.37
CA GLU A 127 4.60 -10.22 9.97
C GLU A 127 5.40 -9.54 8.87
N VAL A 128 4.71 -8.99 7.87
CA VAL A 128 5.32 -8.29 6.73
C VAL A 128 4.48 -7.07 6.35
N LEU A 129 5.14 -5.95 6.10
CA LEU A 129 4.51 -4.79 5.46
C LEU A 129 4.68 -4.90 3.95
N PHE A 130 3.61 -4.77 3.18
CA PHE A 130 3.62 -4.67 1.73
C PHE A 130 3.17 -3.27 1.29
N LEU A 131 3.87 -2.71 0.30
CA LEU A 131 3.52 -1.44 -0.30
C LEU A 131 4.04 -1.32 -1.74
N SER A 132 3.44 -0.41 -2.51
CA SER A 132 3.89 -0.12 -3.87
C SER A 132 5.12 0.80 -3.88
N GLY A 133 5.91 0.71 -4.95
CA GLY A 133 7.12 1.52 -5.13
C GLY A 133 6.89 2.93 -5.71
N ASP A 134 5.64 3.38 -5.81
CA ASP A 134 5.23 4.63 -6.46
C ASP A 134 4.50 5.60 -5.52
N LEU A 135 4.94 5.66 -4.25
CA LEU A 135 4.34 6.48 -3.18
C LEU A 135 5.26 7.66 -2.79
N PRO A 136 5.42 8.68 -3.65
CA PRO A 136 6.38 9.78 -3.42
C PRO A 136 6.09 10.59 -2.16
N LEU A 137 4.83 10.61 -1.71
CA LEU A 137 4.36 11.43 -0.61
C LEU A 137 4.27 10.69 0.73
N ALA A 138 4.67 9.42 0.79
CA ALA A 138 4.66 8.66 2.03
C ALA A 138 5.65 9.24 3.06
N THR A 139 5.28 9.23 4.34
CA THR A 139 6.15 9.65 5.45
C THR A 139 6.36 8.52 6.45
N PRO A 140 7.49 8.51 7.19
CA PRO A 140 7.77 7.43 8.14
C PRO A 140 6.77 7.41 9.30
N GLN A 141 6.25 8.57 9.72
CA GLN A 141 5.17 8.73 10.70
C GLN A 141 3.94 7.90 10.33
N GLU A 142 3.50 7.98 9.09
CA GLU A 142 2.29 7.31 8.61
C GLU A 142 2.45 5.80 8.59
N ILE A 143 3.58 5.32 8.09
CA ILE A 143 3.88 3.89 8.02
C ILE A 143 4.02 3.31 9.42
N SER A 144 4.73 4.01 10.32
CA SER A 144 4.90 3.62 11.72
C SER A 144 3.55 3.51 12.43
N SER A 145 2.72 4.55 12.35
CA SER A 145 1.38 4.57 12.94
C SER A 145 0.48 3.46 12.38
N PHE A 146 0.54 3.21 11.06
CA PHE A 146 -0.19 2.11 10.43
C PHE A 146 0.24 0.73 10.97
N ILE A 147 1.55 0.47 11.09
CA ILE A 147 2.07 -0.80 11.63
C ILE A 147 1.60 -0.98 13.09
N GLN A 148 1.69 0.06 13.90
CA GLN A 148 1.26 0.01 15.30
C GLN A 148 -0.25 -0.26 15.41
N GLN A 149 -1.06 0.43 14.61
CA GLN A 149 -2.51 0.20 14.56
C GLN A 149 -2.83 -1.23 14.11
N ALA A 150 -2.15 -1.74 13.09
CA ALA A 150 -2.35 -3.11 12.60
C ALA A 150 -2.01 -4.16 13.69
N ARG A 151 -0.94 -3.93 14.45
CA ARG A 151 -0.57 -4.78 15.59
C ARG A 151 -1.60 -4.77 16.70
N VAL A 152 -2.13 -3.59 17.04
CA VAL A 152 -3.20 -3.45 18.05
C VAL A 152 -4.46 -4.19 17.63
N GLN A 153 -4.80 -4.16 16.33
CA GLN A 153 -5.94 -4.93 15.79
C GLN A 153 -5.71 -6.45 15.88
N GLY A 154 -4.47 -6.90 15.66
CA GLY A 154 -4.07 -8.29 15.87
C GLY A 154 -4.60 -9.30 14.83
N ASP A 155 -5.22 -8.80 13.76
CA ASP A 155 -5.67 -9.58 12.61
C ASP A 155 -4.48 -10.04 11.75
N ASP A 156 -4.71 -11.01 10.85
CA ASP A 156 -3.67 -11.60 10.00
C ASP A 156 -3.46 -10.82 8.71
N HIS A 157 -4.42 -9.98 8.32
CA HIS A 157 -4.30 -9.09 7.18
C HIS A 157 -5.05 -7.78 7.44
N VAL A 158 -4.29 -6.69 7.54
CA VAL A 158 -4.80 -5.33 7.73
C VAL A 158 -4.55 -4.52 6.46
N LEU A 159 -5.61 -3.93 5.93
CA LEU A 159 -5.57 -3.06 4.76
C LEU A 159 -5.80 -1.61 5.17
N GLY A 160 -4.92 -0.70 4.74
CA GLY A 160 -5.08 0.71 5.01
C GLY A 160 -6.14 1.40 4.13
N LEU A 161 -6.90 2.28 4.75
CA LEU A 161 -7.89 3.16 4.12
C LEU A 161 -7.62 4.60 4.51
N CYS A 162 -7.90 5.51 3.60
CA CYS A 162 -7.84 6.95 3.82
C CYS A 162 -9.23 7.56 3.65
N PRO A 163 -9.73 8.37 4.61
CA PRO A 163 -10.93 9.18 4.40
C PRO A 163 -10.78 10.14 3.22
N ALA A 164 -11.86 10.39 2.49
CA ALA A 164 -11.84 11.27 1.33
C ALA A 164 -11.51 12.72 1.71
N GLU A 165 -12.02 13.21 2.84
CA GLU A 165 -11.74 14.55 3.35
C GLU A 165 -10.25 14.78 3.61
N SER A 166 -9.49 13.73 3.91
CA SER A 166 -8.06 13.87 4.14
C SER A 166 -7.32 14.24 2.85
N LEU A 167 -7.83 13.82 1.69
CA LEU A 167 -7.21 14.01 0.37
C LEU A 167 -7.57 15.36 -0.26
N ASP A 168 -8.47 16.14 0.35
CA ASP A 168 -8.93 17.41 -0.22
C ASP A 168 -7.80 18.45 -0.40
N ILE A 169 -6.69 18.32 0.33
CA ILE A 169 -5.51 19.19 0.18
C ILE A 169 -4.82 19.06 -1.18
N TYR A 170 -4.94 17.88 -1.82
CA TYR A 170 -4.31 17.62 -3.12
C TYR A 170 -5.27 17.82 -4.29
N ARG A 171 -6.53 18.14 -4.02
CA ARG A 171 -7.52 18.31 -5.06
C ARG A 171 -7.39 19.70 -5.67
N PRO A 172 -7.60 19.83 -6.99
CA PRO A 172 -7.69 21.16 -7.60
C PRO A 172 -8.85 21.93 -6.95
N LYS A 173 -8.61 23.15 -6.47
CA LYS A 173 -9.64 23.97 -5.81
C LYS A 173 -10.45 24.76 -6.83
N SER A 174 -9.88 24.97 -8.02
CA SER A 174 -10.51 25.66 -9.15
C SER A 174 -10.17 25.00 -10.49
N GLU A 175 -10.95 25.29 -11.53
CA GLU A 175 -10.72 24.77 -12.88
C GLU A 175 -9.36 25.29 -13.42
N GLY A 176 -8.52 24.37 -13.89
CA GLY A 176 -7.18 24.68 -14.39
C GLY A 176 -6.08 24.73 -13.32
N GLU A 177 -6.41 24.52 -12.06
CA GLU A 177 -5.41 24.37 -10.99
C GLU A 177 -4.80 22.97 -10.98
N THR A 178 -3.50 22.88 -10.73
CA THR A 178 -2.78 21.62 -10.58
C THR A 178 -3.26 20.86 -9.35
N GLY A 179 -3.63 19.60 -9.53
CA GLY A 179 -4.07 18.74 -8.43
C GLY A 179 -4.41 17.32 -8.89
N ILE A 180 -4.66 16.44 -7.92
CA ILE A 180 -4.95 15.03 -8.13
C ILE A 180 -6.44 14.78 -7.87
N THR A 181 -7.10 14.12 -8.82
CA THR A 181 -8.48 13.64 -8.65
C THR A 181 -8.51 12.13 -8.56
N VAL A 182 -8.84 11.63 -7.39
CA VAL A 182 -8.90 10.19 -7.12
C VAL A 182 -10.33 9.64 -7.11
N ALA A 183 -10.46 8.34 -7.35
CA ALA A 183 -11.71 7.60 -7.15
C ALA A 183 -11.85 7.16 -5.68
N TYR A 184 -13.09 7.25 -5.17
CA TYR A 184 -13.46 6.83 -3.83
C TYR A 184 -14.43 5.65 -3.83
N PHE A 185 -14.33 4.84 -2.79
CA PHE A 185 -15.35 3.88 -2.38
C PHE A 185 -16.36 4.61 -1.49
N ASN A 186 -17.59 4.73 -1.97
CA ASN A 186 -18.69 5.32 -1.22
C ASN A 186 -19.39 4.22 -0.43
N LEU A 187 -19.27 4.26 0.90
CA LEU A 187 -19.88 3.32 1.83
C LEU A 187 -20.84 4.07 2.76
N ARG A 188 -21.69 3.34 3.48
CA ARG A 188 -22.53 3.92 4.53
C ARG A 188 -21.69 4.60 5.63
N ASP A 189 -20.53 4.03 5.93
CA ASP A 189 -19.64 4.50 7.01
C ASP A 189 -18.80 5.71 6.61
N GLY A 190 -18.79 6.08 5.33
CA GLY A 190 -17.98 7.20 4.83
C GLY A 190 -17.51 7.00 3.40
N ARG A 191 -16.67 7.95 2.96
CA ARG A 191 -16.01 7.90 1.66
C ARG A 191 -14.54 7.61 1.89
N PHE A 192 -14.05 6.55 1.28
CA PHE A 192 -12.68 6.09 1.53
C PHE A 192 -11.94 5.85 0.22
N ARG A 193 -10.64 6.07 0.23
CA ARG A 193 -9.69 5.56 -0.76
C ARG A 193 -8.89 4.45 -0.12
N GLN A 194 -8.69 3.34 -0.83
CA GLN A 194 -7.73 2.33 -0.41
C GLN A 194 -6.33 2.95 -0.49
N ASN A 195 -5.55 2.88 0.59
CA ASN A 195 -4.14 3.23 0.53
C ASN A 195 -3.32 2.00 0.12
N ASN A 196 -2.05 2.22 -0.24
CA ASN A 196 -1.17 1.16 -0.71
C ASN A 196 -0.42 0.46 0.43
N LEU A 197 -0.88 0.55 1.68
CA LEU A 197 -0.30 -0.18 2.81
C LEU A 197 -1.11 -1.44 3.13
N HIS A 198 -0.41 -2.57 3.15
CA HIS A 198 -0.96 -3.83 3.63
C HIS A 198 -0.03 -4.40 4.68
N TYR A 199 -0.54 -4.72 5.86
CA TYR A 199 0.21 -5.42 6.89
C TYR A 199 -0.36 -6.81 7.04
N ALA A 200 0.45 -7.86 6.88
CA ALA A 200 -0.07 -9.21 6.89
C ALA A 200 0.89 -10.23 7.49
N ARG A 201 0.32 -11.38 7.86
CA ARG A 201 0.99 -12.65 8.12
C ARG A 201 0.71 -13.58 6.93
N PRO A 202 1.55 -13.59 5.88
CA PRO A 202 1.22 -14.25 4.62
C PRO A 202 0.93 -15.74 4.78
N GLY A 203 1.63 -16.43 5.68
CA GLY A 203 1.41 -17.85 5.98
C GLY A 203 0.08 -18.16 6.68
N ARG A 204 -0.66 -17.14 7.17
CA ARG A 204 -2.01 -17.28 7.75
C ARG A 204 -3.13 -17.02 6.75
N ILE A 205 -2.84 -16.56 5.53
CA ILE A 205 -3.86 -16.35 4.50
C ILE A 205 -4.17 -17.68 3.82
N GLY A 206 -5.39 -18.19 4.01
CA GLY A 206 -5.78 -19.52 3.52
C GLY A 206 -5.90 -19.62 1.99
N ARG A 207 -6.57 -18.66 1.34
CA ARG A 207 -6.88 -18.68 -0.11
C ARG A 207 -6.21 -17.55 -0.87
N ARG A 208 -4.88 -17.57 -0.91
CA ARG A 208 -4.05 -16.51 -1.51
C ARG A 208 -4.28 -16.35 -3.01
N GLU A 209 -4.61 -17.42 -3.71
CA GLU A 209 -4.94 -17.43 -5.14
C GLU A 209 -6.13 -16.52 -5.48
N ARG A 210 -7.06 -16.31 -4.54
CA ARG A 210 -8.19 -15.38 -4.73
C ARG A 210 -7.76 -13.92 -4.72
N LEU A 211 -6.63 -13.57 -4.09
CA LEU A 211 -6.07 -12.22 -4.18
C LEU A 211 -5.63 -11.91 -5.61
N GLU A 212 -5.00 -12.87 -6.29
CA GLU A 212 -4.54 -12.72 -7.68
C GLU A 212 -5.74 -12.43 -8.59
N GLU A 213 -6.80 -13.26 -8.49
CA GLU A 213 -8.04 -13.05 -9.25
C GLU A 213 -8.64 -11.65 -9.00
N MET A 214 -8.66 -11.18 -7.75
CA MET A 214 -9.16 -9.84 -7.43
C MET A 214 -8.30 -8.72 -8.05
N TYR A 215 -6.97 -8.87 -8.03
CA TYR A 215 -6.04 -7.88 -8.59
C TYR A 215 -6.08 -7.82 -10.13
N GLU A 216 -6.14 -8.96 -10.80
CA GLU A 216 -6.32 -9.02 -12.27
C GLU A 216 -7.61 -8.31 -12.69
N MET A 217 -8.67 -8.52 -11.90
CA MET A 217 -9.97 -7.90 -12.11
C MET A 217 -9.97 -6.38 -11.85
N ARG A 218 -9.12 -5.86 -10.94
CA ARG A 218 -8.93 -4.41 -10.69
C ARG A 218 -8.34 -3.69 -11.91
N HIS A 219 -7.41 -4.32 -12.63
CA HIS A 219 -6.77 -3.71 -13.81
C HIS A 219 -7.67 -3.66 -15.04
N GLN A 220 -8.61 -4.60 -15.18
CA GLN A 220 -9.47 -4.67 -16.34
C GLN A 220 -10.70 -3.76 -16.18
N ARG A 221 -10.52 -2.46 -16.40
CA ARG A 221 -11.55 -1.39 -16.41
C ARG A 221 -12.61 -1.51 -17.52
N ARG A 222 -13.09 -2.71 -17.87
CA ARG A 222 -14.17 -2.90 -18.84
C ARG A 222 -15.46 -3.29 -18.12
N PHE A 223 -16.53 -2.54 -18.37
CA PHE A 223 -17.89 -2.79 -17.87
C PHE A 223 -18.35 -4.26 -18.02
N TRP A 224 -17.88 -4.94 -19.06
CA TRP A 224 -18.10 -6.38 -19.28
C TRP A 224 -17.49 -7.28 -18.21
N ASN A 225 -16.33 -6.93 -17.65
CA ASN A 225 -15.68 -7.74 -16.62
C ASN A 225 -16.27 -7.52 -15.23
N MET A 226 -16.83 -6.34 -14.97
CA MET A 226 -17.70 -6.12 -13.81
C MET A 226 -18.94 -7.03 -13.88
N PHE A 227 -19.52 -7.23 -15.08
CA PHE A 227 -20.58 -8.20 -15.32
C PHE A 227 -20.10 -9.66 -15.14
N THR A 228 -18.92 -10.03 -15.66
CA THR A 228 -18.34 -11.38 -15.48
C THR A 228 -18.01 -11.69 -14.02
N LEU A 229 -17.47 -10.72 -13.29
CA LEU A 229 -17.14 -10.82 -11.86
C LEU A 229 -18.41 -10.97 -11.02
N THR A 230 -19.42 -10.16 -11.31
CA THR A 230 -20.76 -10.28 -10.72
C THR A 230 -21.38 -11.64 -11.03
N LEU A 231 -21.28 -12.13 -12.27
CA LEU A 231 -21.78 -13.45 -12.71
C LEU A 231 -21.01 -14.62 -12.06
N ARG A 232 -19.69 -14.49 -11.89
CA ARG A 232 -18.85 -15.50 -11.24
C ARG A 232 -19.10 -15.55 -9.74
N LEU A 233 -19.22 -14.40 -9.10
CA LEU A 233 -19.66 -14.30 -7.70
C LEU A 233 -21.08 -14.85 -7.52
N LEU A 234 -22.01 -14.57 -8.45
CA LEU A 234 -23.36 -15.16 -8.47
C LEU A 234 -23.34 -16.70 -8.52
N LEU A 235 -22.37 -17.27 -9.24
CA LEU A 235 -22.22 -18.71 -9.43
C LEU A 235 -21.38 -19.38 -8.33
N ASP A 236 -20.63 -18.63 -7.53
CA ASP A 236 -19.81 -19.17 -6.44
C ASP A 236 -20.67 -19.45 -5.19
N ARG A 237 -20.46 -20.61 -4.55
CA ARG A 237 -21.35 -21.15 -3.50
C ARG A 237 -21.35 -20.33 -2.19
N VAL A 238 -20.48 -19.32 -2.09
CA VAL A 238 -20.29 -18.51 -0.88
C VAL A 238 -21.00 -17.16 -1.06
N GLY A 239 -22.34 -17.15 -1.01
CA GLY A 239 -23.13 -15.91 -0.85
C GLY A 239 -23.52 -15.14 -2.12
N GLY A 240 -23.48 -15.78 -3.29
CA GLY A 240 -23.41 -15.14 -4.60
C GLY A 240 -24.38 -14.00 -4.93
N LEU A 241 -25.69 -14.12 -4.66
CA LEU A 241 -26.64 -13.05 -4.98
C LEU A 241 -26.45 -11.81 -4.09
N LYS A 242 -26.14 -12.01 -2.81
CA LYS A 242 -25.95 -10.92 -1.85
C LYS A 242 -24.66 -10.16 -2.17
N ILE A 243 -23.57 -10.87 -2.45
CA ILE A 243 -22.29 -10.24 -2.78
C ILE A 243 -22.40 -9.50 -4.12
N ALA A 244 -23.02 -10.10 -5.13
CA ALA A 244 -23.30 -9.45 -6.40
C ALA A 244 -24.12 -8.16 -6.25
N PHE A 245 -25.17 -8.20 -5.43
CA PHE A 245 -25.95 -7.00 -5.10
C PHE A 245 -25.08 -5.92 -4.46
N LEU A 246 -24.35 -6.24 -3.38
CA LEU A 246 -23.50 -5.29 -2.66
C LEU A 246 -22.41 -4.70 -3.56
N PHE A 247 -21.77 -5.53 -4.37
CA PHE A 247 -20.77 -5.11 -5.35
C PHE A 247 -21.39 -4.17 -6.40
N GLY A 248 -22.57 -4.50 -6.92
CA GLY A 248 -23.32 -3.64 -7.84
C GLY A 248 -23.67 -2.28 -7.21
N MET A 249 -24.17 -2.27 -5.98
CA MET A 249 -24.50 -1.03 -5.26
C MET A 249 -23.26 -0.15 -5.06
N MET A 250 -22.12 -0.74 -4.68
CA MET A 250 -20.86 -0.02 -4.53
C MET A 250 -20.38 0.60 -5.84
N HIS A 251 -20.45 -0.13 -6.96
CA HIS A 251 -20.04 0.37 -8.27
C HIS A 251 -20.97 1.47 -8.78
N MET A 252 -22.28 1.30 -8.65
CA MET A 252 -23.26 2.32 -9.02
C MET A 252 -23.09 3.58 -8.16
N ALA A 253 -22.79 3.43 -6.86
CA ALA A 253 -22.47 4.57 -6.00
C ALA A 253 -21.23 5.33 -6.51
N GLY A 254 -20.17 4.62 -6.89
CA GLY A 254 -18.97 5.22 -7.48
C GLY A 254 -19.22 5.90 -8.83
N VAL A 255 -20.08 5.34 -9.69
CA VAL A 255 -20.49 5.99 -10.96
C VAL A 255 -21.30 7.25 -10.70
N ALA A 256 -22.28 7.19 -9.80
CA ALA A 256 -23.10 8.35 -9.43
C ALA A 256 -22.24 9.49 -8.86
N ASP A 257 -21.27 9.17 -8.02
CA ASP A 257 -20.34 10.14 -7.43
C ASP A 257 -19.47 10.82 -8.49
N ARG A 258 -18.87 10.06 -9.41
CA ARG A 258 -18.06 10.60 -10.53
C ARG A 258 -18.86 11.50 -11.49
N ASN A 259 -20.16 11.26 -11.63
CA ASN A 259 -21.03 12.06 -12.49
C ASN A 259 -21.69 13.24 -11.75
N GLY A 260 -21.22 13.60 -10.55
CA GLY A 260 -21.72 14.77 -9.82
C GLY A 260 -23.09 14.56 -9.15
N HIS A 261 -23.48 13.31 -8.85
CA HIS A 261 -24.72 12.97 -8.16
C HIS A 261 -24.49 12.43 -6.73
N PRO A 262 -23.95 13.23 -5.79
CA PRO A 262 -23.55 12.76 -4.45
C PRO A 262 -24.72 12.26 -3.60
N ARG A 263 -25.94 12.78 -3.81
CA ARG A 263 -27.14 12.31 -3.11
C ARG A 263 -27.50 10.88 -3.52
N LEU A 264 -27.44 10.59 -4.82
CA LEU A 264 -27.70 9.25 -5.34
C LEU A 264 -26.60 8.30 -4.88
N ALA A 265 -25.33 8.73 -4.95
CA ALA A 265 -24.21 7.94 -4.45
C ALA A 265 -24.42 7.53 -2.98
N ARG A 266 -24.90 8.44 -2.13
CA ARG A 266 -25.18 8.17 -0.71
C ARG A 266 -26.31 7.16 -0.51
N VAL A 267 -27.39 7.24 -1.29
CA VAL A 267 -28.50 6.26 -1.22
C VAL A 267 -28.02 4.87 -1.63
N LEU A 268 -27.22 4.79 -2.70
CA LEU A 268 -26.68 3.53 -3.18
C LEU A 268 -25.67 2.92 -2.19
N ALA A 269 -24.80 3.77 -1.62
CA ALA A 269 -23.79 3.39 -0.63
C ALA A 269 -24.38 2.90 0.70
N HIS A 270 -25.62 3.29 1.05
CA HIS A 270 -26.24 2.94 2.34
C HIS A 270 -26.31 1.43 2.61
N TRP A 271 -26.32 0.62 1.55
CA TRP A 271 -26.40 -0.83 1.64
C TRP A 271 -25.06 -1.53 1.87
N VAL A 272 -23.94 -0.79 1.73
CA VAL A 272 -22.59 -1.34 1.79
C VAL A 272 -21.87 -0.69 2.96
N THR A 273 -21.43 -1.51 3.92
CA THR A 273 -20.67 -1.06 5.09
C THR A 273 -19.25 -1.61 5.07
N LEU A 274 -18.33 -0.99 5.81
CA LEU A 274 -16.99 -1.51 6.07
C LEU A 274 -17.05 -2.89 6.71
N ASP A 275 -17.93 -3.13 7.69
CA ASP A 275 -18.05 -4.43 8.34
C ASP A 275 -18.55 -5.54 7.38
N ILE A 276 -19.48 -5.20 6.47
CA ILE A 276 -19.92 -6.12 5.42
C ILE A 276 -18.75 -6.48 4.50
N ASN A 277 -17.97 -5.49 4.04
CA ASN A 277 -16.78 -5.73 3.22
C ASN A 277 -15.75 -6.57 3.98
N ARG A 278 -15.44 -6.21 5.23
CA ARG A 278 -14.52 -6.93 6.11
C ARG A 278 -14.89 -8.40 6.24
N THR A 279 -16.15 -8.69 6.61
CA THR A 279 -16.65 -10.06 6.77
C THR A 279 -16.64 -10.84 5.45
N THR A 280 -16.91 -10.15 4.33
CA THR A 280 -16.87 -10.77 3.00
C THR A 280 -15.44 -11.14 2.61
N ILE A 281 -14.47 -10.25 2.83
CA ILE A 281 -13.05 -10.48 2.57
C ILE A 281 -12.50 -11.59 3.47
N CYS A 282 -12.83 -11.60 4.77
CA CYS A 282 -12.44 -12.68 5.69
C CYS A 282 -12.84 -14.05 5.16
N LYS A 283 -14.09 -14.19 4.68
CA LYS A 283 -14.62 -15.45 4.11
C LYS A 283 -14.00 -15.78 2.75
N LEU A 284 -13.73 -14.76 1.94
CA LEU A 284 -13.18 -14.94 0.60
C LEU A 284 -11.75 -15.47 0.70
N LEU A 285 -10.93 -14.85 1.54
CA LEU A 285 -9.50 -15.13 1.70
C LEU A 285 -9.21 -16.22 2.74
N ASP A 286 -10.21 -16.61 3.54
CA ASP A 286 -10.06 -17.53 4.67
C ASP A 286 -8.97 -17.04 5.63
N THR A 287 -9.14 -15.81 6.12
CA THR A 287 -8.17 -15.11 6.98
C THR A 287 -8.87 -14.15 7.94
N ARG A 288 -8.22 -13.79 9.04
CA ARG A 288 -8.67 -12.70 9.92
C ARG A 288 -8.26 -11.38 9.27
N PHE A 289 -9.24 -10.61 8.81
CA PHE A 289 -9.02 -9.40 8.05
C PHE A 289 -9.69 -8.18 8.71
N SER A 290 -9.02 -7.04 8.64
CA SER A 290 -9.58 -5.74 9.04
C SER A 290 -9.05 -4.58 8.20
N PHE A 291 -9.74 -3.45 8.34
CA PHE A 291 -9.31 -2.18 7.76
C PHE A 291 -8.70 -1.31 8.86
N ALA A 292 -7.62 -0.60 8.53
CA ALA A 292 -7.07 0.47 9.35
C ALA A 292 -7.33 1.80 8.63
N VAL A 293 -8.24 2.61 9.18
CA VAL A 293 -8.50 3.95 8.64
C VAL A 293 -7.46 4.90 9.21
N THR A 294 -6.66 5.50 8.34
CA THR A 294 -5.60 6.46 8.67
C THR A 294 -5.95 7.82 8.09
N GLU A 295 -5.90 8.88 8.91
CA GLU A 295 -6.20 10.25 8.44
C GLU A 295 -5.11 10.86 7.55
N SER A 296 -3.98 10.18 7.43
CA SER A 296 -2.89 10.58 6.55
C SER A 296 -2.93 9.83 5.21
N VAL A 297 -2.29 10.44 4.23
CA VAL A 297 -2.69 10.42 2.83
C VAL A 297 -1.54 10.08 1.88
N GLY A 298 -0.29 10.15 2.34
CA GLY A 298 0.88 9.90 1.50
C GLY A 298 0.82 8.53 0.83
N PRO A 299 0.60 7.44 1.60
CA PRO A 299 0.44 6.10 1.04
C PRO A 299 -0.84 5.90 0.20
N ALA A 300 -1.77 6.85 0.21
CA ALA A 300 -2.98 6.80 -0.62
C ALA A 300 -2.79 7.47 -1.99
N LEU A 301 -1.65 8.12 -2.24
CA LEU A 301 -1.34 8.83 -3.49
C LEU A 301 -0.22 8.10 -4.25
N ASP A 302 -0.64 7.20 -5.11
CA ASP A 302 0.18 6.57 -6.15
C ASP A 302 0.13 7.36 -7.47
N VAL A 303 1.14 7.13 -8.32
CA VAL A 303 1.21 7.74 -9.66
C VAL A 303 0.53 6.80 -10.66
N ASP A 304 -0.66 7.16 -11.13
CA ASP A 304 -1.47 6.34 -12.04
C ASP A 304 -1.56 6.93 -13.47
N THR A 305 -1.45 8.25 -13.63
CA THR A 305 -1.51 8.95 -14.91
C THR A 305 -0.38 9.97 -15.11
N GLU A 306 -0.24 10.44 -16.35
CA GLU A 306 0.71 11.51 -16.71
C GLU A 306 0.36 12.82 -15.98
N GLU A 307 -0.93 13.15 -15.91
CA GLU A 307 -1.41 14.34 -15.22
C GLU A 307 -1.15 14.30 -13.70
N GLU A 308 -1.31 13.13 -13.08
CA GLU A 308 -1.00 12.95 -11.65
C GLU A 308 0.51 13.06 -11.39
N TYR A 309 1.32 12.49 -12.27
CA TYR A 309 2.77 12.61 -12.18
C TYR A 309 3.24 14.05 -12.32
N ASP A 310 2.75 14.76 -13.34
CA ASP A 310 3.08 16.17 -13.58
C ASP A 310 2.66 17.04 -12.39
N ALA A 311 1.49 16.79 -11.82
CA ALA A 311 1.01 17.48 -10.63
C ALA A 311 1.92 17.24 -9.43
N ILE A 312 2.36 16.00 -9.21
CA ILE A 312 3.32 15.66 -8.16
C ILE A 312 4.64 16.37 -8.41
N CYS A 313 5.19 16.33 -9.62
CA CYS A 313 6.45 17.01 -9.95
C CYS A 313 6.38 18.52 -9.68
N GLU A 314 5.30 19.18 -10.10
CA GLU A 314 5.12 20.62 -9.92
C GLU A 314 4.99 20.99 -8.44
N LYS A 315 4.25 20.19 -7.67
CA LYS A 315 3.85 20.51 -6.29
C LYS A 315 4.65 19.77 -5.23
N TYR A 316 5.64 18.97 -5.61
CA TYR A 316 6.30 18.02 -4.70
C TYR A 316 6.82 18.68 -3.44
N ALA A 317 7.61 19.75 -3.56
CA ALA A 317 8.21 20.41 -2.41
C ALA A 317 7.15 21.00 -1.46
N GLU A 318 6.10 21.61 -2.01
CA GLU A 318 4.97 22.17 -1.25
C GLU A 318 4.20 21.05 -0.53
N TRP A 319 3.76 20.04 -1.28
CA TRP A 319 2.98 18.92 -0.78
C TRP A 319 3.75 18.06 0.22
N MET A 320 5.04 17.81 0.02
CA MET A 320 5.86 17.09 0.97
C MET A 320 6.06 17.86 2.27
N ALA A 321 6.24 19.17 2.21
CA ALA A 321 6.37 19.99 3.41
C ALA A 321 5.08 19.97 4.23
N GLU A 322 3.93 20.21 3.59
CA GLU A 322 2.61 20.14 4.23
C GLU A 322 2.33 18.73 4.78
N GLN A 323 2.68 17.70 4.01
CA GLN A 323 2.46 16.31 4.39
C GLN A 323 3.30 15.88 5.60
N ARG A 324 4.57 16.35 5.69
CA ARG A 324 5.43 16.12 6.86
C ARG A 324 4.88 16.82 8.10
N GLU A 325 4.53 18.10 7.99
CA GLU A 325 3.96 18.87 9.10
C GLU A 325 2.67 18.22 9.61
N ARG A 326 1.78 17.85 8.69
CA ARG A 326 0.53 17.16 9.01
C ARG A 326 0.78 15.81 9.68
N SER A 327 1.71 15.02 9.15
CA SER A 327 1.99 13.69 9.68
C SER A 327 2.63 13.75 11.07
N GLU A 328 3.52 14.71 11.32
CA GLU A 328 4.06 14.96 12.66
C GLU A 328 2.98 15.42 13.64
N ARG A 329 2.05 16.29 13.21
CA ARG A 329 0.93 16.72 14.05
C ARG A 329 -0.02 15.58 14.42
N LEU A 330 -0.27 14.65 13.49
CA LEU A 330 -1.21 13.54 13.69
C LEU A 330 -0.60 12.36 14.46
N HIS A 331 0.64 12.01 14.15
CA HIS A 331 1.28 10.79 14.64
C HIS A 331 2.44 11.03 15.61
N GLY A 332 2.84 12.29 15.77
CA GLY A 332 4.02 12.66 16.55
C GLY A 332 5.33 12.54 15.75
N PRO A 333 6.46 12.90 16.38
CA PRO A 333 7.77 12.79 15.76
C PRO A 333 8.24 11.33 15.70
N ILE A 334 9.02 11.00 14.67
CA ILE A 334 9.72 9.71 14.57
C ILE A 334 11.04 9.80 15.36
N PRO A 335 11.39 8.78 16.16
CA PRO A 335 12.69 8.71 16.81
C PRO A 335 13.84 8.84 15.80
N PRO A 336 14.92 9.56 16.14
CA PRO A 336 16.07 9.67 15.25
C PRO A 336 16.66 8.29 14.95
N ARG A 337 17.17 8.13 13.71
CA ARG A 337 17.82 6.89 13.27
C ARG A 337 18.89 6.48 14.29
N ILE A 338 18.76 5.27 14.84
CA ILE A 338 19.86 4.66 15.57
C ILE A 338 20.90 4.30 14.51
N ALA A 339 22.00 5.04 14.47
CA ALA A 339 23.10 4.74 13.56
C ALA A 339 23.54 3.30 13.83
N ALA A 340 23.60 2.47 12.79
CA ALA A 340 24.21 1.15 12.89
C ALA A 340 25.64 1.36 13.41
N THR A 341 25.93 0.86 14.62
CA THR A 341 27.30 0.69 15.06
C THR A 341 28.01 -0.06 13.96
N GLN A 342 29.05 0.55 13.38
CA GLN A 342 29.92 -0.09 12.40
C GLN A 342 30.46 -1.37 13.02
N GLY A 343 29.81 -2.50 12.72
CA GLY A 343 30.30 -3.82 13.02
C GLY A 343 31.57 -4.02 12.21
N GLU A 344 32.64 -4.37 12.93
CA GLU A 344 33.98 -4.55 12.43
C GLU A 344 33.99 -5.32 11.10
N SER A 345 34.68 -4.73 10.13
CA SER A 345 35.15 -5.36 8.92
C SER A 345 35.87 -6.68 9.24
N GLY A 346 35.18 -7.80 9.01
CA GLY A 346 35.79 -9.12 8.88
C GLY A 346 36.22 -9.34 7.43
N VAL A 347 37.52 -9.54 7.27
CA VAL A 347 38.25 -9.85 6.02
C VAL A 347 37.68 -11.07 5.30
#